data_AF-A0A1A8GBN8-F1
#
_entry.id   AF-A0A1A8GBN8-F1
#
_cell.length_a   1.000
_cell.length_b   1.000
_cell.length_c   1.000
_cell.angle_alpha   90.00
_cell.angle_beta   90.00
_cell.angle_gamma   90.00
#
_symmetry.space_group_name_H-M   'P 1'
#
loop_
_entity.id
_entity.type
_entity.pdbx_description
1 polymer ?
#
loop_
_entity_poly.entity_id
_entity_poly.type
_entity_poly.pdbx_seq_one_letter_code
_entity_poly.pdbx_strand_id
1 'polypeptide(L)'
;INYANEKLQQQFNSHVFKLEQEEYMKEQIPWTLIDFYDNQPCIDLIEARLGILDLLDEECKVPKGTDQNWAQKLYKQHSSSEHFQKPRMSNIAFIIVHFADKVEYLC
;
A
#
# COMPACT_ATOMS: atom_id res chain seq x y z
N ILE A 1 9.69 -1.50 -6.91
CA ILE A 1 9.77 -2.96 -6.66
C ILE A 1 8.67 -3.39 -5.68
N ASN A 2 8.68 -2.90 -4.43
CA ASN A 2 7.71 -3.32 -3.41
C ASN A 2 6.24 -3.08 -3.79
N TYR A 3 5.92 -1.95 -4.43
CA TYR A 3 4.58 -1.71 -5.00
C TYR A 3 4.15 -2.79 -6.03
N ALA A 4 5.05 -3.23 -6.91
CA ALA A 4 4.72 -4.31 -7.84
C ALA A 4 4.46 -5.63 -7.11
N ASN A 5 5.20 -5.91 -6.04
CA ASN A 5 4.95 -7.07 -5.18
C ASN A 5 3.59 -6.96 -4.46
N GLU A 6 3.17 -5.78 -4.01
CA GLU A 6 1.81 -5.57 -3.47
C GLU A 6 0.74 -5.92 -4.51
N LYS A 7 0.90 -5.46 -5.76
CA LYS A 7 -0.04 -5.80 -6.85
C LYS A 7 -0.04 -7.30 -7.15
N LEU A 8 1.12 -7.95 -7.13
CA LEU A 8 1.21 -9.41 -7.29
C LEU A 8 0.53 -10.15 -6.15
N GLN A 9 0.70 -9.70 -4.91
CA GLN A 9 0.03 -10.29 -3.75
C GLN A 9 -1.49 -10.10 -3.83
N GLN A 10 -1.98 -8.94 -4.25
CA GLN A 10 -3.40 -8.68 -4.47
C GLN A 10 -3.98 -9.61 -5.54
N GLN A 11 -3.27 -9.78 -6.67
CA GLN A 11 -3.66 -10.71 -7.73
C GLN A 11 -3.67 -12.16 -7.23
N PHE A 12 -2.65 -12.56 -6.46
CA PHE A 12 -2.57 -13.89 -5.87
C PHE A 12 -3.75 -14.16 -4.94
N ASN A 13 -4.02 -13.25 -3.98
CA ASN A 13 -5.17 -13.33 -3.08
C ASN A 13 -6.46 -13.45 -3.90
N SER A 14 -6.70 -12.53 -4.83
CA SER A 14 -7.93 -12.53 -5.64
C SER A 14 -8.12 -13.81 -6.45
N HIS A 15 -7.05 -14.37 -7.01
CA HIS A 15 -7.12 -15.53 -7.90
C HIS A 15 -7.22 -16.84 -7.13
N VAL A 16 -6.37 -17.06 -6.13
CA VAL A 16 -6.37 -18.28 -5.31
C VAL A 16 -7.70 -18.40 -4.56
N PHE A 17 -8.15 -17.34 -3.90
CA PHE A 17 -9.41 -17.40 -3.15
C PHE A 17 -10.62 -17.58 -4.06
N LYS A 18 -10.61 -16.98 -5.25
CA LYS A 18 -11.71 -17.17 -6.21
C LYS A 18 -11.76 -18.60 -6.75
N LEU A 19 -10.62 -19.15 -7.17
CA LEU A 19 -10.55 -20.52 -7.70
C LEU A 19 -10.88 -21.56 -6.63
N GLU A 20 -10.35 -21.41 -5.42
CA GLU A 20 -10.66 -22.32 -4.31
C GLU A 20 -12.16 -22.29 -3.97
N GLN A 21 -12.76 -21.10 -3.88
CA GLN A 21 -14.21 -20.97 -3.62
C GLN A 21 -15.05 -21.61 -4.73
N GLU A 22 -14.67 -21.44 -6.00
CA GLU A 22 -15.36 -22.06 -7.13
C GLU A 22 -15.32 -23.60 -7.07
N GLU A 23 -14.18 -24.20 -6.70
CA GLU A 23 -14.09 -25.66 -6.59
C GLU A 23 -14.85 -26.20 -5.36
N TYR A 24 -14.78 -25.51 -4.20
CA TYR A 24 -15.56 -25.92 -3.02
C TYR A 24 -17.07 -25.84 -3.25
N MET A 25 -17.55 -24.83 -3.98
CA MET A 25 -18.97 -24.74 -4.37
C MET A 25 -19.38 -25.88 -5.30
N LYS A 26 -18.51 -26.24 -6.25
CA LYS A 26 -18.75 -27.32 -7.21
C LYS A 26 -18.80 -28.70 -6.53
N GLU A 27 -17.95 -28.93 -5.54
CA GLU A 27 -17.89 -30.19 -4.79
C GLU A 27 -18.92 -30.28 -3.64
N GLN A 28 -19.71 -29.23 -3.40
CA GLN A 28 -20.66 -29.13 -2.29
C GLN A 28 -20.02 -29.36 -0.91
N ILE A 29 -18.75 -28.98 -0.79
CA ILE A 29 -18.00 -29.11 0.47
C ILE A 29 -18.45 -27.98 1.40
N PRO A 30 -18.79 -28.25 2.67
CA PRO A 30 -19.05 -27.20 3.65
C PRO A 30 -17.76 -26.39 3.87
N TRP A 31 -17.67 -25.25 3.22
CA TRP A 31 -16.52 -24.35 3.32
C TRP A 31 -16.76 -23.28 4.38
N THR A 32 -15.76 -23.07 5.24
CA THR A 32 -15.71 -21.91 6.15
C THR A 32 -14.80 -20.87 5.51
N LEU A 33 -15.28 -19.63 5.37
CA LEU A 33 -14.48 -18.54 4.80
C LEU A 33 -13.18 -18.40 5.59
N ILE A 34 -12.04 -18.55 4.91
CA ILE A 34 -10.74 -18.21 5.47
C ILE A 34 -10.58 -16.69 5.38
N ASP A 35 -10.44 -16.04 6.53
CA ASP A 35 -10.11 -14.62 6.59
C ASP A 35 -8.66 -14.46 6.13
N PHE A 36 -8.45 -13.68 5.06
CA PHE A 36 -7.11 -13.39 4.55
C PHE A 36 -6.79 -11.92 4.68
N TYR A 37 -5.49 -11.63 4.73
CA TYR A 37 -5.02 -10.25 4.81
C TYR A 37 -5.27 -9.53 3.48
N ASP A 38 -6.22 -8.59 3.49
CA ASP A 38 -6.49 -7.70 2.37
C ASP A 38 -5.45 -6.56 2.35
N ASN A 39 -4.61 -6.56 1.32
CA ASN A 39 -3.58 -5.55 1.12
C ASN A 39 -4.06 -4.36 0.26
N GLN A 40 -5.34 -4.30 -0.12
CA GLN A 40 -5.92 -3.18 -0.85
C GLN A 40 -5.67 -1.81 -0.17
N PRO A 41 -5.79 -1.67 1.17
CA PRO A 41 -5.52 -0.38 1.82
C PRO A 41 -4.06 0.11 1.64
N CYS A 42 -3.09 -0.81 1.58
CA CYS A 42 -1.69 -0.46 1.29
C CYS A 42 -1.51 -0.06 -0.18
N ILE A 43 -2.21 -0.72 -1.10
CA ILE A 43 -2.19 -0.36 -2.53
C ILE A 43 -2.80 1.03 -2.74
N ASP A 44 -3.96 1.30 -2.13
CA ASP A 44 -4.65 2.59 -2.22
C ASP A 44 -3.79 3.72 -1.67
N LEU A 45 -3.09 3.50 -0.55
CA LEU A 45 -2.12 4.45 -0.02
C LEU A 45 -1.07 4.84 -1.08
N ILE A 46 -0.65 3.90 -1.93
CA ILE A 46 0.40 4.14 -2.93
C ILE A 46 -0.16 4.77 -4.22
N GLU A 47 -1.23 4.21 -4.79
CA GLU A 47 -1.68 4.50 -6.16
C GLU A 47 -2.94 5.36 -6.27
N ALA A 48 -3.72 5.52 -5.20
CA ALA A 48 -4.95 6.29 -5.27
C ALA A 48 -4.67 7.79 -5.44
N ARG A 49 -5.72 8.54 -5.76
CA ARG A 49 -5.67 10.00 -5.78
C ARG A 49 -5.31 10.53 -4.39
N LEU A 50 -4.39 11.49 -4.33
CA LEU A 50 -3.75 11.96 -3.10
C LEU A 50 -3.01 10.85 -2.33
N GLY A 51 -2.63 9.76 -3.01
CA GLY A 51 -1.71 8.75 -2.51
C GLY A 51 -0.25 9.13 -2.73
N ILE A 52 0.68 8.24 -2.38
CA ILE A 52 2.12 8.51 -2.40
C ILE A 52 2.60 8.93 -3.80
N LEU A 53 2.22 8.19 -4.85
CA LEU A 53 2.67 8.46 -6.22
C LEU A 53 2.03 9.74 -6.79
N ASP A 54 0.75 9.99 -6.51
CA ASP A 54 0.05 11.19 -6.98
C ASP A 54 0.64 12.46 -6.32
N LEU A 55 0.92 12.41 -5.01
CA LEU A 55 1.56 13.52 -4.28
C LEU A 55 3.01 13.76 -4.73
N LEU A 56 3.73 12.71 -5.14
CA LEU A 56 5.05 12.83 -5.74
C LEU A 56 4.96 13.54 -7.09
N ASP A 57 4.04 13.10 -7.96
CA ASP A 57 3.80 13.72 -9.26
C ASP A 57 3.41 15.19 -9.15
N GLU A 58 2.63 15.55 -8.12
CA GLU A 58 2.32 16.95 -7.80
C GLU A 58 3.56 17.75 -7.40
N GLU A 59 4.40 17.23 -6.49
CA GLU A 59 5.62 17.95 -6.06
C GLU A 59 6.63 18.11 -7.22
N CYS A 60 6.76 17.10 -8.08
CA CYS A 60 7.61 17.16 -9.29
C CYS A 60 7.19 18.28 -10.26
N LYS A 61 5.92 18.72 -10.22
CA LYS A 61 5.41 19.82 -11.05
C LYS A 61 5.59 21.19 -10.38
N VAL A 62 5.88 21.26 -9.08
CA VAL A 62 6.07 22.52 -8.35
C VAL A 62 7.42 23.13 -8.73
N PRO A 63 7.47 24.40 -9.17
CA PRO A 63 8.74 25.10 -9.36
C PRO A 63 9.51 25.17 -8.03
N LYS A 64 10.70 24.57 -7.98
CA LYS A 64 11.51 24.39 -6.75
C LYS A 64 10.86 23.48 -5.71
N GLY A 65 10.12 22.45 -6.15
CA GLY A 65 9.71 21.35 -5.28
C GLY A 65 10.92 20.69 -4.62
N THR A 66 10.75 20.17 -3.42
CA THR A 66 11.83 19.54 -2.65
C THR A 66 11.36 18.27 -1.97
N ASP A 67 12.29 17.34 -1.73
CA ASP A 67 12.02 16.08 -1.03
C ASP A 67 11.47 16.33 0.38
N GLN A 68 11.94 17.41 1.05
CA GLN A 68 11.42 17.85 2.34
C GLN A 68 9.94 18.25 2.24
N ASN A 69 9.56 19.03 1.23
CA ASN A 69 8.17 19.46 1.05
C ASN A 69 7.26 18.25 0.75
N TRP A 70 7.72 17.34 -0.11
CA TRP A 70 6.99 16.10 -0.40
C TRP A 70 6.79 15.26 0.87
N ALA A 71 7.85 15.05 1.66
CA ALA A 71 7.76 14.33 2.94
C ALA A 71 6.72 14.97 3.89
N GLN A 72 6.70 16.31 4.00
CA GLN A 72 5.68 17.01 4.81
C GLN A 72 4.26 16.82 4.27
N LYS A 73 4.05 16.83 2.95
CA LYS A 73 2.75 16.53 2.34
C LYS A 73 2.30 15.10 2.69
N LEU A 74 3.20 14.12 2.58
CA LEU A 74 2.92 12.73 2.95
C LEU A 74 2.52 12.61 4.42
N TYR A 75 3.29 13.20 5.34
CA TYR A 75 2.95 13.17 6.77
C TYR A 75 1.60 13.80 7.06
N LYS A 76 1.29 14.94 6.43
CA LYS A 76 0.01 15.63 6.63
C LYS A 76 -1.16 14.80 6.10
N GLN A 77 -0.99 14.15 4.95
CA GLN A 77 -2.06 13.41 4.28
C GLN A 77 -2.32 12.04 4.92
N HIS A 78 -1.27 11.34 5.35
CA HIS A 78 -1.35 9.91 5.67
C HIS A 78 -1.02 9.54 7.11
N SER A 79 -0.85 10.50 8.03
CA SER A 79 -0.52 10.21 9.45
C SER A 79 -1.51 9.29 10.18
N SER A 80 -2.75 9.18 9.69
CA SER A 80 -3.78 8.29 10.26
C SER A 80 -3.88 6.93 9.57
N SER A 81 -3.14 6.69 8.49
CA SER A 81 -3.15 5.40 7.79
C SER A 81 -2.35 4.38 8.59
N GLU A 82 -2.90 3.18 8.78
CA GLU A 82 -2.20 2.06 9.40
C GLU A 82 -1.00 1.59 8.56
N HIS A 83 -1.03 1.89 7.26
CA HIS A 83 0.03 1.56 6.29
C HIS A 83 1.12 2.61 6.17
N PHE A 84 1.01 3.74 6.88
CA PHE A 84 1.96 4.84 6.77
C PHE A 84 2.51 5.23 8.14
N GLN A 85 3.83 5.37 8.27
CA GLN A 85 4.46 5.84 9.50
C GLN A 85 5.54 6.88 9.20
N LYS A 86 5.65 7.87 10.10
CA LYS A 86 6.76 8.82 10.11
C LYS A 86 7.91 8.26 10.97
N PRO A 87 9.14 8.13 10.45
CA PRO A 87 10.32 7.79 11.25
C PRO A 87 10.55 8.81 12.36
N ARG A 88 10.98 8.35 13.54
CA ARG A 88 11.22 9.24 14.69
C ARG A 88 12.44 10.16 14.51
N MET A 89 13.45 9.69 13.78
CA MET A 89 14.76 10.37 13.67
C MET A 89 15.00 11.04 12.32
N SER A 90 14.08 10.89 11.36
CA SER A 90 14.20 11.49 10.02
C SER A 90 12.99 12.36 9.72
N ASN A 91 13.24 13.49 9.05
CA ASN A 91 12.20 14.36 8.50
C ASN A 91 12.09 14.27 6.98
N ILE A 92 12.92 13.45 6.34
CA ILE A 92 13.01 13.26 4.88
C ILE A 92 12.85 11.79 4.51
N ALA A 93 12.11 11.02 5.30
CA ALA A 93 11.87 9.61 5.03
C ALA A 93 10.48 9.22 5.53
N PHE A 94 9.89 8.18 4.94
CA PHE A 94 8.60 7.64 5.35
C PHE A 94 8.66 6.12 5.39
N ILE A 95 7.79 5.50 6.17
CA ILE A 95 7.69 4.05 6.28
C ILE A 95 6.36 3.61 5.69
N ILE A 96 6.39 2.63 4.78
CA ILE A 96 5.20 1.90 4.36
C ILE A 96 5.19 0.55 5.08
N VAL A 97 4.03 0.21 5.65
CA VAL A 97 3.79 -1.13 6.20
C VAL A 97 3.25 -2.01 5.07
N HIS A 98 4.14 -2.71 4.38
CA HIS A 98 3.77 -3.65 3.32
C HIS A 98 3.23 -4.95 3.90
N PHE A 99 2.62 -5.77 3.05
CA PHE A 99 2.16 -7.12 3.44
C PHE A 99 3.30 -7.99 3.98
N ALA A 100 4.53 -7.79 3.47
CA ALA A 100 5.70 -8.61 3.81
C ALA A 100 6.50 -8.07 5.00
N ASP A 101 6.71 -6.75 5.08
CA ASP A 101 7.42 -6.09 6.18
C ASP A 101 7.25 -4.55 6.14
N LYS A 102 7.71 -3.85 7.16
CA LYS A 102 7.84 -2.40 7.16
C LYS A 102 9.11 -1.99 6.41
N VAL A 103 8.97 -1.05 5.49
CA VAL A 103 10.10 -0.53 4.71
C VAL A 103 10.18 0.98 4.85
N GLU A 104 11.34 1.47 5.31
CA GLU A 104 11.67 2.90 5.33
C GLU A 104 12.25 3.33 3.98
N TYR A 105 11.69 4.40 3.42
CA TYR A 105 12.11 5.02 2.17
C TYR A 105 12.63 6.42 2.45
N LEU A 106 13.85 6.71 1.99
CA LEU A 106 14.37 8.07 1.94
C LEU A 106 13.69 8.81 0.78
N CYS A 107 13.22 10.03 1.05
CA CYS A 107 12.64 10.92 0.05
C CYS A 107 13.69 11.43 -0.92
#